data_AF-A0A2P5X0Y8-F1
#
_entry.id   AF-A0A2P5X0Y8-F1
#
_cell.length_a   1.000
_cell.length_b   1.000
_cell.length_c   1.000
_cell.angle_alpha   90.00
_cell.angle_beta   90.00
_cell.angle_gamma   90.00
#
_symmetry.space_group_name_H-M   'P 1'
#
loop_
_entity.id
_entity.type
_entity.pdbx_description
1 polymer ?
#
loop_
_entity_poly.entity_id
_entity_poly.type
_entity_poly.pdbx_seq_one_letter_code
_entity_poly.pdbx_strand_id
1 'polypeptide(L)'
;MDTKVLSSGIHYSSLPESYVRPESERPRLSEVSQCDNVPVIDLGCEDRSHIVQQVALACINYGFFQVINHGYERSVEKNVTSKRMTSLVCG
;
A
#
# COMPACT_ATOMS: atom_id res chain seq x y z
N MET A 1 27.71 8.83 13.23
CA MET A 1 27.72 9.63 11.98
C MET A 1 26.29 10.04 11.73
N ASP A 2 25.94 11.24 12.19
CA ASP A 2 24.58 11.76 12.16
C ASP A 2 24.16 12.10 10.74
N THR A 3 23.10 11.47 10.26
CA THR A 3 22.55 11.72 8.92
C THR A 3 21.81 13.06 8.94
N LYS A 4 22.55 14.16 8.80
CA LYS A 4 21.99 15.52 8.68
C LYS A 4 21.25 15.63 7.36
N VAL A 5 19.92 15.49 7.40
CA VAL A 5 19.06 15.76 6.26
C VAL A 5 19.18 17.22 5.84
N LEU A 6 19.51 17.47 4.58
CA LEU A 6 19.53 18.80 4.01
C LEU A 6 18.10 19.17 3.59
N SER A 7 17.28 19.57 4.55
CA SER A 7 16.04 20.28 4.23
C SER A 7 16.41 21.69 3.80
N SER A 8 16.57 21.90 2.49
CA SER A 8 16.81 23.21 1.86
C SER A 8 15.50 23.96 1.53
N GLY A 9 14.35 23.46 1.99
CA GLY A 9 13.03 24.04 1.76
C GLY A 9 12.66 25.12 2.78
N ILE A 10 11.64 25.91 2.44
CA ILE A 10 11.02 26.88 3.37
C ILE A 10 10.48 26.11 4.58
N HIS A 11 10.85 26.55 5.78
CA HIS A 11 10.36 25.96 7.01
C HIS A 11 8.93 26.44 7.28
N TYR A 12 7.96 25.55 7.10
CA TYR A 12 6.56 25.82 7.45
C TYR A 12 6.28 25.39 8.88
N SER A 13 5.64 26.26 9.67
CA SER A 13 5.17 25.92 11.03
C SER A 13 3.85 25.13 11.02
N SER A 14 3.13 25.16 9.91
CA SER A 14 1.87 24.45 9.67
C SER A 14 1.76 24.04 8.20
N LEU A 15 0.89 23.07 7.90
CA LEU A 15 0.63 22.66 6.52
C LEU A 15 0.11 23.85 5.70
N PRO A 16 0.65 24.14 4.50
CA PRO A 16 0.12 25.22 3.67
C PRO A 16 -1.32 24.90 3.22
N GLU A 17 -2.16 25.93 3.12
CA GLU A 17 -3.58 25.78 2.81
C GLU A 17 -3.83 25.01 1.50
N SER A 18 -2.95 25.16 0.50
CA SER A 18 -3.03 24.44 -0.77
C SER A 18 -2.93 22.91 -0.66
N TYR A 19 -2.42 22.39 0.46
CA TYR A 19 -2.33 20.95 0.74
C TYR A 19 -3.46 20.47 1.67
N VAL A 20 -4.26 21.39 2.23
CA VAL A 20 -5.40 21.06 3.08
C VAL A 20 -6.56 20.63 2.19
N ARG A 21 -6.97 19.37 2.30
CA ARG A 21 -8.13 18.84 1.56
C ARG A 21 -9.43 19.45 2.09
N PRO A 22 -10.48 19.65 1.25
CA PRO A 22 -11.81 20.04 1.70
C PRO A 22 -12.34 19.07 2.77
N GLU A 23 -13.18 19.54 3.71
CA GLU A 23 -13.69 18.71 4.81
C GLU A 23 -14.35 17.42 4.36
N SER A 24 -15.07 17.46 3.23
CA SER A 24 -15.74 16.29 2.62
C SER A 24 -14.78 15.21 2.13
N GLU A 25 -13.51 15.54 1.88
CA GLU A 25 -12.48 14.60 1.39
C GLU A 25 -11.52 14.15 2.49
N ARG A 26 -11.66 14.67 3.72
CA ARG A 26 -10.79 14.28 4.83
C ARG A 26 -11.22 12.91 5.36
N PRO A 27 -10.28 12.01 5.67
CA PRO A 27 -10.61 10.70 6.21
C PRO A 27 -11.28 10.83 7.59
N ARG A 28 -12.44 10.19 7.75
CA ARG A 28 -13.17 10.12 9.03
C ARG A 28 -12.67 8.93 9.83
N LEU A 29 -11.67 9.15 10.66
CA LEU A 29 -10.99 8.08 11.42
C LEU A 29 -11.94 7.26 12.31
N SER A 30 -13.02 7.86 12.81
CA SER A 30 -14.04 7.16 13.60
C SER A 30 -14.86 6.16 12.80
N GLU A 31 -14.84 6.24 11.47
CA GLU A 31 -15.57 5.33 10.55
C GLU A 31 -14.66 4.25 9.96
N VAL A 32 -13.35 4.32 10.25
CA VAL A 32 -12.40 3.32 9.77
C VAL A 32 -12.64 2.02 10.51
N SER A 33 -13.05 1.00 9.77
CA SER A 33 -13.17 -0.37 10.26
C SER A 33 -11.90 -1.16 9.93
N GLN A 34 -11.54 -2.12 10.79
CA GLN A 34 -10.49 -3.09 10.45
C GLN A 34 -10.97 -3.97 9.29
N CYS A 35 -10.22 -3.99 8.20
CA CYS A 35 -10.46 -4.88 7.07
C CYS A 35 -9.50 -6.07 7.21
N ASP A 36 -9.87 -7.03 8.06
CA ASP A 36 -9.01 -8.19 8.35
C ASP A 36 -9.03 -9.25 7.23
N ASN A 37 -9.98 -9.15 6.30
CA ASN A 37 -10.25 -10.16 5.28
C ASN A 37 -9.70 -9.82 3.89
N VAL A 38 -8.79 -8.84 3.78
CA VAL A 38 -8.16 -8.53 2.49
C VAL A 38 -7.41 -9.78 1.98
N PRO A 39 -7.68 -10.26 0.75
CA PRO A 39 -6.99 -11.43 0.21
C PRO A 39 -5.48 -11.22 0.16
N VAL A 40 -4.73 -12.21 0.63
CA VAL A 40 -3.26 -12.26 0.53
C VAL A 40 -2.90 -13.42 -0.38
N ILE A 41 -2.21 -13.13 -1.49
CA ILE A 41 -1.85 -14.12 -2.51
C ILE A 41 -0.34 -14.37 -2.46
N ASP A 42 0.04 -15.63 -2.29
CA ASP A 42 1.43 -16.08 -2.30
C ASP A 42 1.88 -16.39 -3.74
N LEU A 43 2.70 -15.50 -4.31
CA LEU A 43 3.23 -15.67 -5.66
C LEU A 43 4.45 -16.60 -5.72
N GLY A 44 4.95 -17.06 -4.56
CA GLY A 44 5.99 -18.07 -4.47
C GLY A 44 5.46 -19.50 -4.58
N CYS A 45 4.14 -19.69 -4.63
CA CYS A 45 3.54 -21.00 -4.82
C CYS A 45 3.81 -21.54 -6.24
N GLU A 46 4.12 -22.83 -6.35
CA GLU A 46 4.42 -23.46 -7.64
C GLU A 46 3.16 -23.67 -8.51
N ASP A 47 1.98 -23.78 -7.88
CA ASP A 47 0.72 -23.96 -8.59
C ASP A 47 0.19 -22.64 -9.17
N ARG A 48 0.61 -22.36 -10.40
CA ARG A 48 0.19 -21.19 -11.15
C ARG A 48 -1.32 -21.14 -11.39
N SER A 49 -1.98 -22.28 -11.58
CA SER A 49 -3.43 -22.33 -11.82
C SER A 49 -4.19 -21.89 -10.58
N HIS A 50 -3.72 -22.34 -9.40
CA HIS A 50 -4.28 -21.92 -8.13
C HIS A 50 -4.08 -20.42 -7.87
N ILE A 51 -2.89 -19.89 -8.14
CA ILE A 51 -2.61 -18.44 -8.04
C ILE A 51 -3.58 -17.64 -8.93
N VAL A 52 -3.72 -18.02 -10.21
CA VAL A 52 -4.61 -17.33 -11.15
C VAL A 52 -6.06 -17.34 -10.66
N GLN A 53 -6.52 -18.47 -10.10
CA GLN A 53 -7.86 -18.57 -9.52
C GLN A 53 -8.02 -17.64 -8.31
N GLN A 54 -7.05 -17.57 -7.40
CA GLN A 54 -7.09 -16.67 -6.25
C GLN A 54 -7.14 -15.19 -6.69
N VAL A 55 -6.34 -14.82 -7.71
CA VAL A 55 -6.34 -13.46 -8.27
C VAL A 55 -7.72 -13.14 -8.85
N ALA A 56 -8.31 -14.04 -9.65
CA ALA A 56 -9.63 -13.82 -10.22
C ALA A 56 -10.70 -13.62 -9.13
N LEU A 57 -10.71 -14.47 -8.10
CA LEU A 57 -11.66 -14.36 -6.99
C LEU A 57 -11.47 -13.08 -6.17
N ALA A 58 -10.22 -12.68 -5.94
CA ALA A 58 -9.92 -11.43 -5.24
C ALA A 58 -10.39 -10.21 -6.04
N CYS A 59 -10.16 -10.19 -7.36
CA CYS A 59 -10.66 -9.12 -8.22
C CYS A 59 -12.19 -9.04 -8.21
N ILE A 60 -12.89 -10.17 -8.33
CA ILE A 60 -14.36 -10.21 -8.35
C ILE A 60 -14.96 -9.76 -7.02
N ASN A 61 -14.41 -10.23 -5.90
CA ASN A 61 -15.03 -10.04 -4.58
C ASN A 61 -14.55 -8.77 -3.86
N TYR A 62 -13.32 -8.31 -4.14
CA TYR A 62 -12.69 -7.19 -3.43
C TYR A 62 -12.20 -6.07 -4.35
N GLY A 63 -11.84 -6.35 -5.60
CA GLY A 63 -11.20 -5.39 -6.52
C GLY A 63 -9.73 -5.08 -6.20
N PHE A 64 -9.21 -5.60 -5.09
CA PHE A 64 -7.81 -5.49 -4.69
C PHE A 64 -7.38 -6.67 -3.83
N PHE A 65 -6.06 -6.87 -3.74
CA PHE A 65 -5.44 -7.90 -2.89
C PHE A 65 -4.02 -7.49 -2.51
N GLN A 66 -3.45 -8.17 -1.52
CA GLN A 66 -2.05 -8.08 -1.13
C GLN A 66 -1.29 -9.27 -1.73
N VAL A 67 -0.01 -9.06 -2.06
CA VAL A 67 0.87 -10.14 -2.55
C VAL A 67 2.08 -10.33 -1.66
N ILE A 68 2.50 -11.59 -1.49
CA ILE A 68 3.75 -11.99 -0.83
C ILE A 68 4.60 -12.86 -1.75
N ASN A 69 5.89 -13.02 -1.42
CA ASN A 69 6.86 -13.84 -2.16
C ASN A 69 6.92 -13.58 -3.67
N HIS A 70 6.74 -12.32 -4.09
CA HIS A 70 6.73 -11.88 -5.49
C HIS A 70 8.12 -11.83 -6.16
N GLY A 71 9.11 -12.56 -5.63
CA GLY A 71 10.45 -12.69 -6.23
C GLY A 71 11.39 -11.49 -6.04
N TYR A 72 11.00 -10.44 -5.32
CA TYR A 72 11.92 -9.34 -5.01
C TYR A 72 12.83 -9.70 -3.82
N GLU A 73 14.13 -9.73 -4.07
CA GLU A 73 15.13 -9.92 -3.03
C GLU A 73 15.10 -8.73 -2.04
N ARG A 74 15.11 -9.02 -0.74
CA ARG A 74 15.05 -8.01 0.35
C ARG A 74 16.23 -7.02 0.36
N SER A 75 17.21 -7.19 -0.54
CA SER A 75 18.45 -6.42 -0.65
C SER A 75 18.24 -5.02 -1.26
N VAL A 76 17.14 -4.81 -1.99
CA VAL A 76 16.71 -3.49 -2.44
C VAL A 76 15.64 -2.98 -1.45
N GLU A 77 15.92 -1.85 -0.79
CA GLU A 77 15.00 -1.00 0.00
C GLU A 77 15.23 -0.96 1.53
N LYS A 78 16.00 0.04 1.97
CA LYS A 78 15.83 0.69 3.28
C LYS A 78 14.94 1.94 3.23
N ASN A 79 14.38 2.30 2.07
CA ASN A 79 13.71 3.59 1.86
C ASN A 79 12.32 3.52 1.19
N VAL A 80 11.70 2.34 1.08
CA VAL A 80 10.28 2.23 0.70
C VAL A 80 9.54 1.62 1.89
N THR A 81 8.84 2.47 2.61
CA THR A 81 8.03 2.16 3.78
C THR A 81 7.00 1.06 3.49
N SER A 82 6.99 0.04 4.36
CA SER A 82 5.96 -0.99 4.55
C SER A 82 5.60 -1.84 3.33
N LYS A 83 6.25 -3.01 3.17
CA LYS A 83 5.91 -4.04 2.18
C LYS A 83 4.55 -4.72 2.48
N ARG A 84 3.47 -4.02 2.12
CA ARG A 84 2.19 -4.60 1.69
C ARG A 84 1.85 -3.92 0.39
N MET A 85 2.23 -4.54 -0.73
CA MET A 85 1.91 -4.00 -2.05
C MET A 85 0.44 -4.33 -2.32
N THR A 86 -0.44 -3.36 -2.08
CA THR A 86 -1.84 -3.43 -2.52
C THR A 86 -1.85 -3.34 -4.03
N SER A 87 -2.19 -4.44 -4.69
CA SER A 87 -2.48 -4.42 -6.12
C SER A 87 -3.92 -3.96 -6.28
N LEU A 88 -4.12 -2.71 -6.71
CA LEU A 88 -5.41 -2.27 -7.25
C LEU A 88 -5.49 -2.78 -8.69
N VAL A 89 -6.43 -3.67 -8.98
CA VAL A 89 -6.74 -4.03 -10.36
C VAL A 89 -7.97 -3.22 -10.72
N CYS A 90 -7.82 -2.17 -11.55
CA CYS A 90 -8.97 -1.55 -12.19
C CYS A 90 -9.65 -2.61 -13.06
N GLY A 91 -10.89 -2.96 -12.71
CA GLY A 91 -11.77 -3.77 -13.55
C GLY A 91 -12.21 -3.02 -14.79
#